data_AF-M2RL75-F1
#
_entry.id   AF-M2RL75-F1
#
_cell.length_a   1.000
_cell.length_b   1.000
_cell.length_c   1.000
_cell.angle_alpha   90.00
_cell.angle_beta   90.00
_cell.angle_gamma   90.00
#
_symmetry.space_group_name_H-M   'P 1'
#
loop_
_entity.id
_entity.type
_entity.pdbx_description
1 polymer ?
#
loop_
_entity_poly.entity_id
_entity_poly.type
_entity_poly.pdbx_seq_one_letter_code
_entity_poly.pdbx_strand_id
1 'polypeptide(L)'
;MSQMSERNRVRMRILQDHLQQIANNRPRNESAQVVEEGLTYAFAISLLDEKHESDNGGERRVSGGISETDLRRYGTPLQPRSDQYDLAISNELKSALFSILDYWSDADQGTSTAESELKQQASNSREQRTRIQQLVEEVNDVHPRLEEDLRTALLTLPSIINASRDAEADALALSIETSLLKLSLFRARTHLALYSHTSPTDPRATMSEALSAVQAHLQEKAREQAEEEARLDEAIGEYEAVMSLVERGGGGYKQVVEDMARVKRETEECRKDLRRLGWTGT
;
A
#
# COMPACT_ATOMS: atom_id res chain seq x y z
N MET A 1 36.69 -55.54 -15.40
CA MET A 1 35.26 -55.71 -15.78
C MET A 1 34.43 -54.42 -15.73
N SER A 2 34.81 -53.38 -14.97
CA SER A 2 34.05 -52.12 -14.86
C SER A 2 33.97 -51.28 -16.17
N GLN A 3 35.04 -51.16 -16.96
CA GLN A 3 35.03 -50.39 -18.21
C GLN A 3 34.10 -50.95 -19.30
N MET A 4 33.86 -52.27 -19.30
CA MET A 4 32.97 -52.91 -20.28
C MET A 4 31.49 -52.62 -19.96
N SER A 5 31.15 -52.50 -18.67
CA SER A 5 29.82 -52.12 -18.21
C SER A 5 29.51 -50.65 -18.50
N GLU A 6 30.47 -49.75 -18.30
CA GLU A 6 30.30 -48.31 -18.59
C GLU A 6 30.17 -48.04 -20.10
N ARG A 7 30.94 -48.76 -20.94
CA ARG A 7 30.82 -48.73 -22.40
C ARG A 7 29.46 -49.24 -22.89
N ASN A 8 28.94 -50.31 -22.28
CA ASN A 8 27.61 -50.82 -22.61
C ASN A 8 26.51 -49.84 -22.19
N ARG A 9 26.68 -49.10 -21.09
CA ARG A 9 25.73 -48.07 -20.65
C ARG A 9 25.66 -46.87 -21.59
N VAL A 10 26.81 -46.36 -22.04
CA VAL A 10 26.84 -45.26 -23.01
C VAL A 10 26.23 -45.72 -24.34
N ARG A 11 26.54 -46.94 -24.79
CA ARG A 11 25.93 -47.53 -25.99
C ARG A 11 24.42 -47.65 -25.87
N MET A 12 23.91 -48.13 -24.73
CA MET A 12 22.47 -48.24 -24.50
C MET A 12 21.78 -46.89 -24.43
N ARG A 13 22.39 -45.88 -23.81
CA ARG A 13 21.83 -44.52 -23.76
C ARG A 13 21.77 -43.88 -25.15
N ILE A 14 22.81 -44.01 -25.97
CA ILE A 14 22.82 -43.46 -27.34
C ILE A 14 21.77 -44.17 -28.21
N LEU A 15 21.66 -45.50 -28.10
CA LEU A 15 20.61 -46.25 -28.80
C LEU A 15 19.21 -45.85 -28.33
N GLN A 16 19.03 -45.59 -27.03
CA GLN A 16 17.77 -45.14 -26.45
C GLN A 16 17.39 -43.73 -26.92
N ASP A 17 18.31 -42.77 -26.88
CA ASP A 17 18.06 -41.40 -27.33
C ASP A 17 17.71 -41.36 -28.82
N HIS A 18 18.36 -42.19 -29.64
CA HIS A 18 18.00 -42.32 -31.06
C HIS A 18 16.64 -42.99 -31.26
N LEU A 19 16.32 -44.06 -30.53
CA LEU A 19 15.00 -44.71 -30.61
C LEU A 19 13.87 -43.78 -30.12
N GLN A 20 14.16 -42.93 -29.13
CA GLN A 20 13.23 -41.93 -28.63
C GLN A 20 13.08 -40.74 -29.58
N GLN A 21 14.15 -40.31 -30.26
CA GLN A 21 14.06 -39.37 -31.37
C GLN A 21 13.24 -39.94 -32.54
N ILE A 22 13.33 -41.24 -32.82
CA ILE A 22 12.51 -41.91 -33.84
C ILE A 22 11.03 -41.92 -33.46
N ALA A 23 10.70 -42.17 -32.19
CA ALA A 23 9.34 -42.08 -31.68
C ALA A 23 8.78 -40.65 -31.82
N ASN A 24 9.59 -39.64 -31.51
CA ASN A 24 9.20 -38.22 -31.54
C ASN A 24 9.09 -37.63 -32.96
N ASN A 25 9.93 -38.07 -33.90
CA ASN A 25 9.97 -37.51 -35.26
C ASN A 25 8.94 -38.11 -36.22
N ARG A 26 8.10 -39.06 -35.79
CA ARG A 26 7.03 -39.62 -36.62
C ARG A 26 5.66 -39.01 -36.31
N PRO A 27 4.79 -38.82 -37.32
CA PRO A 27 3.43 -38.33 -37.10
C PRO A 27 2.68 -39.33 -36.21
N ARG A 28 1.93 -38.81 -35.23
CA ARG A 28 1.13 -39.55 -34.24
C ARG A 28 0.13 -40.50 -34.88
N ASN A 29 0.60 -41.66 -35.32
CA ASN A 29 -0.20 -42.82 -35.64
C ASN A 29 0.01 -43.85 -34.52
N GLU A 30 -0.95 -44.75 -34.34
CA GLU A 30 -0.99 -45.77 -33.26
C GLU A 30 0.33 -46.56 -33.13
N SER A 31 1.14 -46.67 -34.19
CA SER A 31 2.45 -47.33 -34.19
C SER A 31 3.56 -46.59 -33.42
N ALA A 32 3.50 -45.27 -33.24
CA ALA A 32 4.48 -44.53 -32.42
C ALA A 32 4.30 -44.82 -30.92
N GLN A 33 3.04 -44.93 -30.48
CA GLN A 33 2.69 -45.23 -29.10
C GLN A 33 3.11 -46.65 -28.71
N VAL A 34 2.98 -47.61 -29.63
CA VAL A 34 3.46 -48.99 -29.43
C VAL A 34 4.99 -49.07 -29.34
N VAL A 35 5.73 -48.20 -30.03
CA VAL A 35 7.20 -48.15 -29.94
C VAL A 35 7.65 -47.52 -28.63
N GLU A 36 7.00 -46.46 -28.16
CA GLU A 36 7.29 -45.88 -26.83
C GLU A 36 7.00 -46.87 -25.70
N GLU A 37 5.84 -47.53 -25.74
CA GLU A 37 5.50 -48.59 -24.79
C GLU A 37 6.51 -49.74 -24.86
N GLY A 38 6.82 -50.23 -26.07
CA GLY A 38 7.82 -51.28 -26.27
C GLY A 38 9.22 -50.91 -25.77
N LEU A 39 9.65 -49.65 -25.93
CA LEU A 39 10.92 -49.14 -25.40
C LEU A 39 10.91 -49.07 -23.87
N THR A 40 9.81 -48.64 -23.26
CA THR A 40 9.67 -48.63 -21.80
C THR A 40 9.69 -50.05 -21.22
N TYR A 41 9.05 -51.03 -21.88
CA TYR A 41 9.13 -52.43 -21.47
C TYR A 41 10.53 -53.01 -21.65
N ALA A 42 11.19 -52.76 -22.78
CA ALA A 42 12.56 -53.20 -23.02
C ALA A 42 13.55 -52.61 -22.00
N PHE A 43 13.36 -51.35 -21.61
CA PHE A 43 14.14 -50.67 -20.58
C PHE A 43 13.90 -51.25 -19.18
N ALA A 44 12.64 -51.56 -18.85
CA ALA A 44 12.32 -52.23 -17.59
C ALA A 44 12.96 -53.63 -17.50
N ILE A 45 13.03 -54.35 -18.63
CA ILE A 45 13.69 -55.66 -18.71
C ILE A 45 15.22 -55.52 -18.63
N SER A 46 15.84 -54.54 -19.29
CA SER A 46 17.30 -54.33 -19.17
C SER A 46 17.74 -53.90 -17.77
N LEU A 47 16.91 -53.11 -17.07
CA LEU A 47 17.09 -52.79 -15.65
C LEU A 47 16.99 -54.00 -14.73
N LEU A 48 16.21 -55.03 -15.10
CA LEU A 48 16.15 -56.30 -14.37
C LEU A 48 17.44 -57.11 -14.56
N ASP A 49 18.02 -57.12 -15.76
CA ASP A 49 19.27 -57.83 -16.05
C ASP A 49 20.49 -57.16 -15.40
N GLU A 50 20.52 -55.83 -15.26
CA GLU A 50 21.62 -55.14 -14.55
C GLU A 50 21.62 -55.37 -13.03
N LYS A 51 20.50 -55.79 -12.43
CA LYS A 51 20.35 -55.75 -10.97
C LYS A 51 20.77 -56.99 -10.20
N HIS A 52 21.14 -58.13 -10.80
CA HIS A 52 21.78 -59.20 -10.01
C HIS A 52 22.57 -60.27 -10.79
N GLU A 53 23.87 -60.36 -10.48
CA GLU A 53 24.67 -61.60 -10.43
C GLU A 53 24.54 -62.33 -9.07
N SER A 54 23.51 -62.06 -8.23
CA SER A 54 23.38 -62.76 -6.95
C SER A 54 22.44 -63.95 -7.03
N ASP A 55 23.07 -65.09 -6.93
CA ASP A 55 22.62 -66.45 -6.71
C ASP A 55 21.50 -66.57 -5.64
N ASN A 56 20.28 -66.90 -6.09
CA ASN A 56 19.31 -67.80 -5.45
C ASN A 56 18.01 -67.77 -6.25
N GLY A 57 17.47 -68.94 -6.59
CA GLY A 57 16.34 -69.15 -7.53
C GLY A 57 14.96 -68.61 -7.13
N GLY A 58 14.87 -67.33 -6.79
CA GLY A 58 13.63 -66.57 -6.64
C GLY A 58 13.27 -65.79 -7.90
N GLU A 59 11.98 -65.64 -8.19
CA GLU A 59 11.48 -64.89 -9.36
C GLU A 59 12.00 -63.44 -9.39
N ARG A 60 12.52 -63.03 -10.55
CA ARG A 60 13.05 -61.68 -10.80
C ARG A 60 11.92 -60.65 -10.75
N ARG A 61 12.02 -59.67 -9.83
CA ARG A 61 11.00 -58.63 -9.61
C ARG A 61 11.62 -57.23 -9.66
N VAL A 62 10.95 -56.29 -10.33
CA VAL A 62 11.34 -54.87 -10.38
C VAL A 62 10.96 -54.21 -9.04
N SER A 63 11.58 -53.07 -8.72
CA SER A 63 11.15 -52.17 -7.62
C SER A 63 9.64 -51.88 -7.78
N GLY A 64 8.81 -52.43 -6.89
CA GLY A 64 7.34 -52.39 -7.01
C GLY A 64 6.66 -53.76 -7.08
N GLY A 65 7.41 -54.87 -7.10
CA GLY A 65 6.87 -56.23 -6.97
C GLY A 65 6.36 -56.86 -8.26
N ILE A 66 6.51 -56.17 -9.39
CA ILE A 66 6.11 -56.66 -10.72
C ILE A 66 7.14 -57.68 -11.20
N SER A 67 6.70 -58.89 -11.53
CA SER A 67 7.56 -59.95 -12.03
C SER A 67 7.78 -59.84 -13.55
N GLU A 68 8.84 -60.46 -14.07
CA GLU A 68 9.11 -60.52 -15.51
C GLU A 68 7.94 -61.17 -16.29
N THR A 69 7.29 -62.16 -15.69
CA THR A 69 6.12 -62.84 -16.27
C THR A 69 4.89 -61.93 -16.32
N ASP A 70 4.73 -61.02 -15.35
CA ASP A 70 3.68 -60.00 -15.36
C ASP A 70 3.91 -58.97 -16.48
N LEU A 71 5.15 -58.49 -16.65
CA LEU A 71 5.50 -57.56 -17.75
C LEU A 71 5.21 -58.18 -19.12
N ARG A 72 5.48 -59.48 -19.30
CA ARG A 72 5.16 -60.21 -20.53
C ARG A 72 3.67 -60.46 -20.73
N ARG A 73 2.88 -60.54 -19.66
CA ARG A 73 1.41 -60.73 -19.72
C ARG A 73 0.65 -59.45 -20.03
N TYR A 74 1.11 -58.31 -19.52
CA TYR A 74 0.45 -57.01 -19.72
C TYR A 74 1.01 -56.21 -20.89
N GLY A 75 2.11 -56.66 -21.51
CA GLY A 75 2.62 -56.12 -22.75
C GLY A 75 1.63 -56.31 -23.90
N THR A 76 1.37 -55.24 -24.63
CA THR A 76 0.50 -55.21 -25.81
C THR A 76 0.98 -56.24 -26.84
N PRO A 77 0.13 -57.18 -27.32
CA PRO A 77 0.57 -58.20 -28.27
C PRO A 77 1.03 -57.54 -29.57
N LEU A 78 2.25 -57.86 -30.01
CA LEU A 78 2.84 -57.34 -31.25
C LEU A 78 1.91 -57.62 -32.43
N GLN A 79 1.34 -56.56 -33.02
CA GLN A 79 0.69 -56.66 -34.32
C GLN A 79 1.71 -57.06 -35.39
N PRO A 80 1.30 -57.80 -36.43
CA PRO A 80 2.21 -58.23 -37.49
C PRO A 80 2.86 -57.01 -38.16
N ARG A 81 4.19 -56.96 -38.09
CA ARG A 81 5.04 -55.89 -38.65
C ARG A 81 4.85 -55.82 -40.18
N SER A 82 4.84 -54.60 -40.72
CA SER A 82 4.97 -54.41 -42.17
C SER A 82 6.46 -54.33 -42.56
N ASP A 83 6.81 -54.92 -43.71
CA ASP A 83 8.19 -55.00 -44.21
C ASP A 83 8.86 -53.63 -44.41
N GLN A 84 8.07 -52.57 -44.57
CA GLN A 84 8.58 -51.19 -44.64
C GLN A 84 9.15 -50.68 -43.31
N TYR A 85 8.68 -51.20 -42.18
CA TYR A 85 9.21 -50.83 -40.87
C TYR A 85 10.60 -51.43 -40.63
N ASP A 86 10.81 -52.69 -41.01
CA ASP A 86 12.10 -53.35 -40.80
C ASP A 86 13.21 -52.71 -41.65
N LEU A 87 12.90 -52.25 -42.87
CA LEU A 87 13.86 -51.55 -43.72
C LEU A 87 14.26 -50.18 -43.13
N ALA A 88 13.29 -49.41 -42.65
CA ALA A 88 13.52 -48.09 -42.04
C ALA A 88 14.34 -48.20 -40.75
N ILE A 89 14.01 -49.16 -39.88
CA ILE A 89 14.76 -49.43 -38.65
C ILE A 89 16.19 -49.87 -38.98
N SER A 90 16.39 -50.69 -40.03
CA SER A 90 17.73 -51.14 -40.42
C SER A 90 18.63 -50.01 -40.91
N ASN A 91 18.08 -49.04 -41.66
CA ASN A 91 18.85 -47.91 -42.17
C ASN A 91 19.21 -46.93 -41.05
N GLU A 92 18.30 -46.70 -40.11
CA GLU A 92 18.56 -45.85 -38.95
C GLU A 92 19.49 -46.51 -37.93
N LEU A 93 19.40 -47.83 -37.72
CA LEU A 93 20.39 -48.55 -36.92
C LEU A 93 21.79 -48.44 -37.51
N LYS A 94 21.92 -48.46 -38.85
CA LYS A 94 23.21 -48.23 -39.51
C LYS A 94 23.68 -46.79 -39.29
N SER A 95 22.81 -45.79 -39.44
CA SER A 95 23.11 -44.38 -39.16
C SER A 95 23.59 -44.18 -37.72
N ALA A 96 22.88 -44.74 -36.74
CA ALA A 96 23.25 -44.69 -35.33
C ALA A 96 24.59 -45.41 -35.07
N LEU A 97 24.83 -46.56 -35.70
CA LEU A 97 26.12 -47.25 -35.59
C LEU A 97 27.28 -46.45 -36.19
N PHE A 98 27.06 -45.72 -37.28
CA PHE A 98 28.08 -44.82 -37.85
C PHE A 98 28.33 -43.59 -36.97
N SER A 99 27.29 -42.97 -36.42
CA SER A 99 27.41 -41.87 -35.45
C SER A 99 28.19 -42.31 -34.18
N ILE A 100 27.90 -43.52 -33.70
CA ILE A 100 28.65 -44.12 -32.60
C ILE A 100 30.12 -44.31 -33.02
N LEU A 101 30.39 -44.87 -34.20
CA LEU A 101 31.75 -45.09 -34.70
C LEU A 101 32.54 -43.77 -34.82
N ASP A 102 31.93 -42.71 -35.33
CA ASP A 102 32.54 -41.37 -35.42
C ASP A 102 32.83 -40.77 -34.04
N TYR A 103 31.90 -40.91 -33.08
CA TYR A 103 32.12 -40.48 -31.70
C TYR A 103 33.31 -41.20 -31.05
N TRP A 104 33.46 -42.51 -31.30
CA TRP A 104 34.61 -43.28 -30.79
C TRP A 104 35.91 -42.95 -31.53
N SER A 105 35.85 -42.59 -32.81
CA SER A 105 36.99 -42.10 -33.59
C SER A 105 37.54 -40.79 -33.02
N ASP A 106 36.66 -39.88 -32.58
CA ASP A 106 37.05 -38.58 -32.02
C ASP A 106 37.40 -38.63 -30.51
N ALA A 107 36.86 -39.59 -29.76
CA ALA A 107 37.12 -39.73 -28.32
C ALA A 107 38.59 -40.05 -28.00
N ASP A 108 39.34 -40.68 -28.90
CA ASP A 108 40.77 -40.97 -28.68
C ASP A 108 41.68 -39.74 -28.90
N GLN A 109 41.17 -38.64 -29.50
CA GLN A 109 41.93 -37.40 -29.71
C GLN A 109 41.46 -36.20 -28.86
N GLY A 110 40.19 -36.18 -28.41
CA GLY A 110 39.57 -35.05 -27.69
C GLY A 110 39.71 -35.03 -26.16
N THR A 111 40.34 -36.03 -25.53
CA THR A 111 40.44 -36.13 -24.07
C THR A 111 41.32 -35.05 -23.43
N SER A 112 42.32 -34.51 -24.15
CA SER A 112 43.24 -33.51 -23.59
C SER A 112 42.65 -32.11 -23.45
N THR A 113 41.77 -31.69 -24.36
CA THR A 113 41.15 -30.35 -24.37
C THR A 113 40.01 -30.26 -23.37
N ALA A 114 39.12 -31.25 -23.32
CA ALA A 114 38.02 -31.31 -22.36
C ALA A 114 38.51 -31.39 -20.90
N GLU A 115 39.62 -32.10 -20.63
CA GLU A 115 40.23 -32.11 -19.30
C GLU A 115 40.80 -30.75 -18.89
N SER A 116 41.33 -29.98 -19.84
CA SER A 116 41.90 -28.66 -19.57
C SER A 116 40.81 -27.63 -19.23
N GLU A 117 39.67 -27.67 -19.93
CA GLU A 117 38.51 -26.81 -19.67
C GLU A 117 37.83 -27.16 -18.35
N LEU A 118 37.68 -28.45 -18.02
CA LEU A 118 37.16 -28.90 -16.73
C LEU A 118 38.05 -28.46 -15.56
N LYS A 119 39.39 -28.54 -15.72
CA LYS A 119 40.34 -28.05 -14.71
C LYS A 119 40.24 -26.54 -14.55
N GLN A 120 40.10 -25.78 -15.64
CA GLN A 120 39.96 -24.33 -15.60
C GLN A 120 38.63 -23.90 -14.95
N GLN A 121 37.52 -24.55 -15.30
CA GLN A 121 36.21 -24.29 -14.69
C GLN A 121 36.19 -24.66 -13.20
N ALA A 122 36.88 -25.73 -12.81
CA ALA A 122 37.07 -26.10 -11.41
C ALA A 122 37.90 -25.07 -10.65
N SER A 123 38.96 -24.52 -11.25
CA SER A 123 39.77 -23.45 -10.64
C SER A 123 38.96 -22.16 -10.46
N ASN A 124 38.21 -21.72 -11.47
CA ASN A 124 37.36 -20.54 -11.40
C ASN A 124 36.25 -20.69 -10.34
N SER A 125 35.63 -21.87 -10.27
CA SER A 125 34.60 -22.17 -9.26
C SER A 125 35.19 -22.17 -7.85
N ARG A 126 36.45 -22.59 -7.69
CA ARG A 126 37.16 -22.56 -6.41
C ARG A 126 37.48 -21.14 -5.98
N GLU A 127 37.95 -20.30 -6.89
CA GLU A 127 38.20 -18.87 -6.64
C GLU A 127 36.93 -18.11 -6.28
N GLN A 128 35.82 -18.39 -6.97
CA GLN A 128 34.52 -17.81 -6.63
C GLN A 128 34.06 -18.24 -5.24
N ARG A 129 34.23 -19.52 -4.88
CA ARG A 129 33.92 -20.01 -3.53
C ARG A 129 34.75 -19.33 -2.45
N THR A 130 36.07 -19.16 -2.67
CA THR A 130 36.92 -18.48 -1.69
C THR A 130 36.55 -17.00 -1.56
N ARG A 131 36.19 -16.33 -2.66
CA ARG A 131 35.73 -14.94 -2.62
C ARG A 131 34.40 -14.78 -1.90
N ILE A 132 33.45 -15.69 -2.12
CA ILE A 132 32.18 -15.70 -1.40
C ILE A 132 32.42 -15.95 0.08
N GLN A 133 33.31 -16.88 0.42
CA GLN A 133 33.65 -17.17 1.82
C GLN A 133 34.27 -15.96 2.52
N GLN A 134 35.19 -15.24 1.86
CA GLN A 134 35.76 -13.99 2.37
C GLN A 134 34.69 -12.91 2.56
N LEU A 135 33.78 -12.73 1.60
CA LEU A 135 32.67 -11.78 1.74
C LEU A 135 31.74 -12.15 2.89
N VAL A 136 31.46 -13.43 3.09
CA VAL A 136 30.65 -13.90 4.21
C VAL A 136 31.35 -13.62 5.54
N GLU A 137 32.66 -13.89 5.63
CA GLU A 137 33.47 -13.58 6.82
C GLU A 137 33.49 -12.07 7.10
N GLU A 138 33.71 -11.23 6.08
CA GLU A 138 33.65 -9.76 6.20
C GLU A 138 32.27 -9.28 6.66
N VAL A 139 31.18 -9.83 6.10
CA VAL A 139 29.82 -9.49 6.53
C VAL A 139 29.59 -9.92 7.98
N ASN A 140 30.06 -11.11 8.36
CA ASN A 140 29.93 -11.63 9.72
C ASN A 140 30.71 -10.79 10.74
N ASP A 141 31.81 -10.16 10.34
CA ASP A 141 32.62 -9.29 11.20
C ASP A 141 32.08 -7.87 11.27
N VAL A 142 31.59 -7.33 10.15
CA VAL A 142 31.09 -5.95 10.06
C VAL A 142 29.72 -5.81 10.73
N HIS A 143 28.85 -6.81 10.59
CA HIS A 143 27.49 -6.75 11.14
C HIS A 143 27.43 -6.52 12.66
N PRO A 144 28.12 -7.32 13.50
CA PRO A 144 28.08 -7.12 14.96
C PRO A 144 28.73 -5.80 15.39
N ARG A 145 29.74 -5.30 14.65
CA ARG A 145 30.33 -3.99 14.92
C ARG A 145 29.33 -2.87 14.67
N LEU A 146 28.61 -2.94 13.55
CA LEU A 146 27.56 -1.98 13.23
C LEU A 146 26.42 -2.02 14.25
N GLU A 147 26.02 -3.21 14.70
CA GLU A 147 24.99 -3.36 15.74
C GLU A 147 25.43 -2.75 17.07
N GLU A 148 26.68 -2.96 17.48
CA GLU A 148 27.21 -2.38 18.70
C GLU A 148 27.36 -0.85 18.58
N ASP A 149 27.83 -0.34 17.44
CA ASP A 149 27.90 1.10 17.17
C ASP A 149 26.51 1.74 17.17
N LEU A 150 25.52 1.09 16.58
CA LEU A 150 24.12 1.56 16.61
C LEU A 150 23.56 1.51 18.03
N ARG A 151 23.83 0.46 18.79
CA ARG A 151 23.38 0.31 20.17
C ARG A 151 24.00 1.39 21.07
N THR A 152 25.29 1.62 20.95
CA THR A 152 26.00 2.67 21.70
C THR A 152 25.51 4.06 21.31
N ALA A 153 25.29 4.32 20.02
CA ALA A 153 24.67 5.56 19.55
C ALA A 153 23.26 5.74 20.12
N LEU A 154 22.41 4.70 20.08
CA LEU A 154 21.05 4.74 20.62
C LEU A 154 21.01 4.92 22.14
N LEU A 155 22.03 4.49 22.88
CA LEU A 155 22.11 4.70 24.32
C LEU A 155 22.64 6.10 24.69
N THR A 156 23.52 6.68 23.86
CA THR A 156 24.23 7.92 24.18
C THR A 156 23.56 9.17 23.60
N LEU A 157 23.04 9.11 22.37
CA LEU A 157 22.42 10.27 21.71
C LEU A 157 21.20 10.80 22.50
N PRO A 158 20.26 9.94 22.96
CA PRO A 158 19.06 10.43 23.63
C PRO A 158 19.36 11.16 24.93
N SER A 159 20.38 10.75 25.70
CA SER A 159 20.70 11.41 26.97
C SER A 159 21.24 12.82 26.75
N ILE A 160 22.07 13.02 25.72
CA ILE A 160 22.59 14.34 25.35
C ILE A 160 21.46 15.25 24.84
N ILE A 161 20.59 14.72 23.96
CA ILE A 161 19.45 15.48 23.42
C ILE A 161 18.46 15.84 24.52
N ASN A 162 18.17 14.90 25.43
CA ASN A 162 17.25 15.14 26.54
C ASN A 162 17.84 16.17 27.52
N ALA A 163 19.13 16.08 27.85
CA ALA A 163 19.78 17.09 28.70
C ALA A 163 19.73 18.50 28.07
N SER A 164 19.89 18.62 26.76
CA SER A 164 19.71 19.89 26.04
C SER A 164 18.27 20.40 26.12
N ARG A 165 17.29 19.52 25.90
CA ARG A 165 15.87 19.88 25.96
C ARG A 165 15.44 20.29 27.37
N ASP A 166 15.93 19.61 28.39
CA ASP A 166 15.66 19.93 29.79
C ASP A 166 16.25 21.30 30.14
N ALA A 167 17.50 21.58 29.73
CA ALA A 167 18.12 22.89 29.93
C ALA A 167 17.38 24.04 29.20
N GLU A 168 16.90 23.78 27.98
CA GLU A 168 16.06 24.73 27.23
C GLU A 168 14.70 24.97 27.92
N ALA A 169 14.07 23.90 28.41
CA ALA A 169 12.82 23.99 29.16
C ALA A 169 12.98 24.80 30.45
N ASP A 170 14.06 24.56 31.20
CA ASP A 170 14.40 25.32 32.41
C ASP A 170 14.65 26.79 32.11
N ALA A 171 15.38 27.09 31.03
CA ALA A 171 15.63 28.47 30.59
C ALA A 171 14.33 29.19 30.20
N LEU A 172 13.42 28.51 29.50
CA LEU A 172 12.10 29.06 29.17
C LEU A 172 11.23 29.25 30.42
N ALA A 173 11.22 28.30 31.35
CA ALA A 173 10.50 28.41 32.62
C ALA A 173 11.00 29.62 33.43
N LEU A 174 12.32 29.78 33.58
CA LEU A 174 12.94 30.95 34.22
C LEU A 174 12.59 32.25 33.50
N SER A 175 12.55 32.26 32.17
CA SER A 175 12.14 33.44 31.40
C SER A 175 10.68 33.82 31.68
N ILE A 176 9.78 32.82 31.72
CA ILE A 176 8.38 33.03 32.06
C ILE A 176 8.25 33.54 33.50
N GLU A 177 8.89 32.90 34.47
CA GLU A 177 8.88 33.33 35.87
C GLU A 177 9.41 34.76 36.04
N THR A 178 10.54 35.10 35.42
CA THR A 178 11.08 36.46 35.47
C THR A 178 10.16 37.47 34.82
N SER A 179 9.46 37.10 33.74
CA SER A 179 8.45 37.97 33.11
C SER A 179 7.24 38.18 34.01
N LEU A 180 6.78 37.14 34.71
CA LEU A 180 5.68 37.21 35.68
C LEU A 180 6.07 38.06 36.90
N LEU A 181 7.30 37.92 37.39
CA LEU A 181 7.85 38.77 38.45
C LEU A 181 7.96 40.24 38.02
N LYS A 182 8.37 40.50 36.77
CA LYS A 182 8.38 41.86 36.22
C LYS A 182 6.97 42.44 36.12
N LEU A 183 5.99 41.65 35.65
CA LEU A 183 4.59 42.07 35.57
C LEU A 183 3.99 42.33 36.95
N SER A 184 4.26 41.47 37.93
CA SER A 184 3.78 41.67 39.30
C SER A 184 4.41 42.92 39.93
N LEU A 185 5.69 43.18 39.67
CA LEU A 185 6.36 44.41 40.07
C LEU A 185 5.75 45.65 39.40
N PHE A 186 5.49 45.60 38.08
CA PHE A 186 4.83 46.69 37.38
C PHE A 186 3.44 46.95 37.95
N ARG A 187 2.65 45.89 38.17
CA ARG A 187 1.32 45.98 38.80
C ARG A 187 1.40 46.60 40.19
N ALA A 188 2.36 46.19 41.03
CA ALA A 188 2.54 46.76 42.35
C ALA A 188 2.93 48.25 42.29
N ARG A 189 3.82 48.62 41.36
CA ARG A 189 4.25 50.00 41.13
C ARG A 189 3.13 50.88 40.61
N THR A 190 2.35 50.42 39.64
CA THR A 190 1.21 51.18 39.12
C THR A 190 0.11 51.29 40.16
N HIS A 191 -0.15 50.22 40.93
CA HIS A 191 -1.10 50.27 42.04
C HIS A 191 -0.66 51.29 43.10
N LEU A 192 0.62 51.31 43.47
CA LEU A 192 1.16 52.33 44.36
C LEU A 192 1.00 53.73 43.74
N ALA A 193 1.47 53.93 42.50
CA ALA A 193 1.42 55.23 41.84
C ALA A 193 -0.01 55.78 41.67
N LEU A 194 -0.99 54.91 41.43
CA LEU A 194 -2.38 55.30 41.23
C LEU A 194 -3.15 55.45 42.54
N TYR A 195 -3.05 54.47 43.44
CA TYR A 195 -3.90 54.42 44.64
C TYR A 195 -3.26 55.02 45.89
N SER A 196 -1.93 55.15 45.96
CA SER A 196 -1.25 55.80 47.09
C SER A 196 -0.96 57.28 46.86
N HIS A 197 -1.24 57.81 45.65
CA HIS A 197 -1.10 59.23 45.40
C HIS A 197 -2.20 59.98 46.16
N THR A 198 -1.79 60.67 47.22
CA THR A 198 -2.62 61.64 47.94
C THR A 198 -2.26 63.03 47.43
N SER A 199 -3.27 63.86 47.15
CA SER A 199 -3.01 65.25 46.77
C SER A 199 -2.36 65.96 47.96
N PRO A 200 -1.25 66.71 47.78
CA PRO A 200 -0.62 67.44 48.87
C PRO A 200 -1.53 68.54 49.44
N THR A 201 -2.52 69.00 48.66
CA THR A 201 -3.48 70.02 49.05
C THR A 201 -4.69 69.45 49.78
N ASP A 202 -5.06 68.20 49.48
CA ASP A 202 -6.18 67.51 50.14
C ASP A 202 -5.86 66.01 50.31
N PRO A 203 -5.54 65.56 51.54
CA PRO A 203 -5.19 64.17 51.80
C PRO A 203 -6.38 63.22 51.68
N ARG A 204 -7.62 63.73 51.61
CA ARG A 204 -8.82 62.90 51.44
C ARG A 204 -9.07 62.55 49.97
N ALA A 205 -8.75 63.48 49.06
CA ALA A 205 -8.83 63.33 47.61
C ALA A 205 -7.90 62.22 47.10
N THR A 206 -8.35 60.99 47.25
CA THR A 206 -7.68 59.75 46.86
C THR A 206 -8.30 59.21 45.58
N MET A 207 -7.53 58.46 44.79
CA MET A 207 -8.03 57.82 43.58
C MET A 207 -9.22 56.88 43.86
N SER A 208 -9.27 56.23 45.03
CA SER A 208 -10.41 55.42 45.47
C SER A 208 -11.68 56.24 45.64
N GLU A 209 -11.58 57.44 46.20
CA GLU A 209 -12.71 58.36 46.35
C GLU A 209 -13.20 58.83 44.98
N ALA A 210 -12.27 59.24 44.10
CA ALA A 210 -12.58 59.60 42.72
C ALA A 210 -13.30 58.48 41.96
N LEU A 211 -12.84 57.23 42.08
CA LEU A 211 -13.48 56.07 41.46
C LEU A 211 -14.87 55.80 42.04
N SER A 212 -15.04 55.91 43.37
CA SER A 212 -16.36 55.74 43.99
C SER A 212 -17.35 56.83 43.55
N ALA A 213 -16.89 58.07 43.40
CA ALA A 213 -17.71 59.17 42.88
C ALA A 213 -18.11 58.95 41.42
N VAL A 214 -17.18 58.49 40.58
CA VAL A 214 -17.48 58.13 39.18
C VAL A 214 -18.46 56.96 39.12
N GLN A 215 -18.29 55.93 39.97
CA GLN A 215 -19.20 54.80 40.03
C GLN A 215 -20.61 55.22 40.47
N ALA A 216 -20.72 56.07 41.49
CA ALA A 216 -22.00 56.62 41.94
C ALA A 216 -22.69 57.41 40.82
N HIS A 217 -21.95 58.27 40.13
CA HIS A 217 -22.47 59.03 38.99
C HIS A 217 -22.88 58.14 37.80
N LEU A 218 -22.15 57.05 37.53
CA LEU A 218 -22.55 56.08 36.50
C LEU A 218 -23.81 55.30 36.90
N GLN A 219 -23.96 54.95 38.18
CA GLN A 219 -25.17 54.30 38.69
C GLN A 219 -26.39 55.23 38.64
N GLU A 220 -26.20 56.50 38.96
CA GLU A 220 -27.25 57.52 38.82
C GLU A 220 -27.69 57.64 37.37
N LYS A 221 -26.76 57.79 36.43
CA LYS A 221 -27.05 57.81 34.98
C LYS A 221 -27.75 56.53 34.50
N ALA A 222 -27.34 55.37 34.99
CA ALA A 222 -27.99 54.11 34.64
C ALA A 222 -29.45 54.06 35.13
N ARG A 223 -29.72 54.64 36.31
CA ARG A 223 -31.09 54.75 36.83
C ARG A 223 -31.92 55.73 36.01
N GLU A 224 -31.37 56.89 35.66
CA GLU A 224 -32.02 57.87 34.79
C GLU A 224 -32.38 57.24 33.44
N GLN A 225 -31.45 56.50 32.83
CA GLN A 225 -31.70 55.79 31.57
C GLN A 225 -32.81 54.73 31.71
N ALA A 226 -32.83 53.96 32.80
CA ALA A 226 -33.88 52.97 33.03
C ALA A 226 -35.26 53.63 33.22
N GLU A 227 -35.33 54.80 33.87
CA GLU A 227 -36.56 55.57 34.01
C GLU A 227 -37.02 56.14 32.65
N GLU A 228 -36.09 56.58 31.81
CA GLU A 228 -36.38 57.03 30.44
C GLU A 228 -36.87 55.88 29.55
N GLU A 229 -36.20 54.71 29.60
CA GLU A 229 -36.61 53.50 28.89
C GLU A 229 -38.03 53.08 29.28
N ALA A 230 -38.34 53.04 30.58
CA ALA A 230 -39.67 52.69 31.06
C ALA A 230 -40.76 53.65 30.52
N ARG A 231 -40.47 54.95 30.43
CA ARG A 231 -41.40 55.93 29.86
C ARG A 231 -41.58 55.75 28.35
N LEU A 232 -40.49 55.43 27.64
CA LEU A 232 -40.55 55.18 26.20
C LEU A 232 -41.32 53.89 25.91
N ASP A 233 -41.13 52.83 26.70
CA ASP A 233 -41.87 51.59 26.59
C ASP A 233 -43.38 51.80 26.85
N GLU A 234 -43.74 52.64 27.82
CA GLU A 234 -45.14 53.03 28.05
C GLU A 234 -45.71 53.77 26.83
N ALA A 235 -45.00 54.76 26.30
CA ALA A 235 -45.42 55.50 25.11
C ALA A 235 -45.53 54.59 23.88
N ILE A 236 -44.59 53.66 23.68
CA ILE A 236 -44.65 52.66 22.61
C ILE A 236 -45.87 51.76 22.80
N GLY A 237 -46.14 51.31 24.02
CA GLY A 237 -47.34 50.53 24.35
C GLY A 237 -48.63 51.27 24.03
N GLU A 238 -48.70 52.58 24.29
CA GLU A 238 -49.84 53.42 23.89
C GLU A 238 -49.98 53.51 22.36
N TYR A 239 -48.87 53.72 21.63
CA TYR A 239 -48.88 53.73 20.17
C TYR A 239 -49.27 52.39 19.57
N GLU A 240 -48.75 51.29 20.11
CA GLU A 240 -49.11 49.93 19.73
C GLU A 240 -50.58 49.65 20.03
N ALA A 241 -51.12 50.14 21.16
CA ALA A 241 -52.54 50.02 21.47
C ALA A 241 -53.41 50.75 20.43
N VAL A 242 -53.07 52.00 20.06
CA VAL A 242 -53.76 52.76 19.01
C VAL A 242 -53.65 52.06 17.65
N MET A 243 -52.47 51.56 17.29
CA MET A 243 -52.26 50.80 16.06
C MET A 243 -53.09 49.51 16.06
N SER A 244 -53.11 48.79 17.17
CA SER A 244 -53.91 47.57 17.32
C SER A 244 -55.42 47.86 17.24
N LEU A 245 -55.89 49.03 17.67
CA LEU A 245 -57.28 49.46 17.47
C LEU A 245 -57.60 49.70 15.99
N VAL A 246 -56.65 50.24 15.22
CA VAL A 246 -56.77 50.39 13.75
C VAL A 246 -56.73 49.04 13.02
N GLU A 247 -55.91 48.10 13.51
CA GLU A 247 -55.79 46.75 12.93
C GLU A 247 -56.94 45.81 13.32
N ARG A 248 -57.41 45.89 14.58
CA ARG A 248 -58.45 45.00 15.16
C ARG A 248 -59.85 45.57 15.00
N GLY A 249 -59.99 46.91 14.93
CA GLY A 249 -61.18 47.62 14.47
C GLY A 249 -61.26 47.56 12.95
N GLY A 250 -61.45 46.34 12.43
CA GLY A 250 -61.33 45.99 11.03
C GLY A 250 -61.85 47.05 10.05
N GLY A 251 -60.91 47.66 9.34
CA GLY A 251 -61.15 48.06 7.96
C GLY A 251 -61.64 49.47 7.72
N GLY A 252 -61.79 50.37 8.70
CA GLY A 252 -62.26 51.75 8.42
C GLY A 252 -61.36 52.50 7.43
N TYR A 253 -60.05 52.58 7.69
CA TYR A 253 -59.11 53.25 6.78
C TYR A 253 -58.97 52.49 5.44
N LYS A 254 -58.90 51.16 5.48
CA LYS A 254 -58.83 50.32 4.29
C LYS A 254 -60.09 50.48 3.41
N GLN A 255 -61.27 50.53 4.02
CA GLN A 255 -62.55 50.75 3.37
C GLN A 255 -62.64 52.16 2.78
N VAL A 256 -62.19 53.19 3.49
CA VAL A 256 -62.10 54.56 2.94
C VAL A 256 -61.17 54.61 1.73
N VAL A 257 -60.03 53.91 1.78
CA VAL A 257 -59.10 53.82 0.63
C VAL A 257 -59.71 53.03 -0.52
N GLU A 258 -60.40 51.92 -0.25
CA GLU A 258 -61.10 51.11 -1.26
C GLU A 258 -62.27 51.87 -1.91
N ASP A 259 -63.08 52.56 -1.11
CA ASP A 259 -64.19 53.39 -1.57
C ASP A 259 -63.67 54.58 -2.39
N MET A 260 -62.60 55.25 -1.95
CA MET A 260 -61.99 56.32 -2.72
C MET A 260 -61.39 55.82 -4.04
N ALA A 261 -60.76 54.64 -4.04
CA ALA A 261 -60.25 54.00 -5.25
C ALA A 261 -61.38 53.59 -6.21
N ARG A 262 -62.53 53.16 -5.68
CA ARG A 262 -63.73 52.83 -6.44
C ARG A 262 -64.35 54.09 -7.06
N VAL A 263 -64.57 55.14 -6.29
CA VAL A 263 -65.10 56.42 -6.78
C VAL A 263 -64.21 56.99 -7.87
N LYS A 264 -62.88 56.94 -7.72
CA LYS A 264 -61.96 57.37 -8.77
C LYS A 264 -62.14 56.56 -10.06
N ARG A 265 -62.24 55.23 -9.98
CA ARG A 265 -62.52 54.39 -11.16
C ARG A 265 -63.84 54.75 -11.83
N GLU A 266 -64.92 54.87 -11.05
CA GLU A 266 -66.25 55.23 -11.58
C GLU A 266 -66.25 56.64 -12.21
N THR A 267 -65.54 57.61 -11.62
CA THR A 267 -65.40 58.96 -12.22
C THR A 267 -64.54 58.96 -13.48
N GLU A 268 -63.51 58.12 -13.58
CA GLU A 268 -62.72 57.95 -14.78
C GLU A 268 -63.49 57.24 -15.90
N GLU A 269 -64.29 56.23 -15.57
CA GLU A 269 -65.20 55.55 -16.50
C GLU A 269 -66.27 56.52 -16.99
N CYS A 270 -66.90 57.28 -16.09
CA CYS A 270 -67.83 58.35 -16.46
C CYS A 270 -67.14 59.38 -17.37
N ARG A 271 -65.92 59.84 -17.05
CA ARG A 271 -65.15 60.72 -17.95
C ARG A 271 -64.82 60.07 -19.30
N LYS A 272 -64.59 58.77 -19.37
CA LYS A 272 -64.36 58.04 -20.64
C LYS A 272 -65.66 57.95 -21.44
N ASP A 273 -66.78 57.66 -20.81
CA ASP A 273 -68.08 57.57 -21.47
C ASP A 273 -68.59 58.93 -21.93
N LEU A 274 -68.38 59.99 -21.13
CA LEU A 274 -68.62 61.36 -21.56
C LEU A 274 -67.78 61.73 -22.79
N ARG A 275 -66.50 61.33 -22.83
CA ARG A 275 -65.67 61.49 -24.05
C ARG A 275 -66.20 60.71 -25.25
N ARG A 276 -66.69 59.48 -25.06
CA ARG A 276 -67.30 58.65 -26.13
C ARG A 276 -68.61 59.25 -26.66
N LEU A 277 -69.37 59.92 -25.80
CA LEU A 277 -70.59 60.65 -26.15
C LEU A 277 -70.31 62.01 -26.82
N GLY A 278 -69.05 62.33 -27.11
CA GLY A 278 -68.66 63.59 -27.75
C GLY A 278 -68.59 64.78 -26.80
N TRP A 279 -68.70 64.55 -25.48
CA TRP A 279 -68.52 65.57 -24.45
C TRP A 279 -67.02 65.70 -24.15
N THR A 280 -66.33 66.51 -24.95
CA THR A 280 -65.01 67.03 -24.58
C THR A 280 -65.23 68.26 -23.72
N GLY A 281 -65.38 68.04 -22.41
CA GLY A 281 -65.35 69.12 -21.43
C GLY A 281 -64.05 69.91 -21.57
N THR A 282 -64.19 71.24 -21.63
CA THR A 282 -63.08 72.19 -21.46
C THR A 282 -62.58 72.16 -20.01
#